data_AF-A0A2G4STL7-F1
#
_entry.id   AF-A0A2G4STL7-F1
#
_cell.length_a   1.000
_cell.length_b   1.000
_cell.length_c   1.000
_cell.angle_alpha   90.00
_cell.angle_beta   90.00
_cell.angle_gamma   90.00
#
_symmetry.space_group_name_H-M   'P 1'
#
loop_
_entity.id
_entity.type
_entity.pdbx_description
1 polymer ?
#
loop_
_entity_poly.entity_id
_entity_poly.type
_entity_poly.pdbx_seq_one_letter_code
_entity_poly.pdbx_strand_id
1 'polypeptide(L)'
;MNRLFGSTKKTPKPTLNDAISSTDVRVDAVEVKIKKLDAELTRYRDQLKKMREGPAKKNVQQKALRVLKQKKLYEAQRDNLQQQSFNMEQAQMTTDNLRNVMATVDAMQTANKEMKKQYKNVNLDKIDQLQDEMEDLMEAANEVQESLARSYNLPDDVDVDDLEAELDALGDELEFEEEDVPSYLQ
;
A
#
# COMPACT_ATOMS: atom_id res chain seq x y z
N MET A 1 27.43 50.01 -8.82
CA MET A 1 28.49 49.18 -8.21
C MET A 1 28.24 47.71 -8.56
N ASN A 2 29.29 47.04 -9.01
CA ASN A 2 29.32 45.72 -9.64
C ASN A 2 28.78 44.57 -8.75
N ARG A 3 27.99 43.67 -9.35
CA ARG A 3 27.93 42.25 -8.96
C ARG A 3 28.42 41.43 -10.16
N LEU A 4 29.74 41.32 -10.26
CA LEU A 4 30.49 40.71 -11.38
C LEU A 4 31.24 39.43 -10.99
N PHE A 5 30.84 38.71 -9.94
CA PHE A 5 31.42 37.39 -9.65
C PHE A 5 30.39 36.43 -9.04
N GLY A 6 30.16 35.33 -9.77
CA GLY A 6 29.64 34.06 -9.24
C GLY A 6 28.15 34.02 -8.97
N SER A 7 27.37 33.50 -9.93
CA SER A 7 26.11 32.85 -9.60
C SER A 7 26.42 31.72 -8.63
N THR A 8 26.07 31.89 -7.35
CA THR A 8 26.04 30.76 -6.42
C THR A 8 25.03 29.77 -7.00
N LYS A 9 25.51 28.69 -7.62
CA LYS A 9 24.70 27.48 -7.84
C LYS A 9 24.06 27.20 -6.49
N LYS A 10 22.73 27.36 -6.40
CA LYS A 10 21.98 27.01 -5.18
C LYS A 10 22.24 25.54 -4.97
N THR A 11 23.18 25.22 -4.08
CA THR A 11 23.35 23.85 -3.61
C THR A 11 21.97 23.41 -3.10
N PRO A 12 21.44 22.28 -3.60
CA PRO A 12 20.19 21.74 -3.08
C PRO A 12 20.30 21.67 -1.56
N LYS A 13 19.24 22.10 -0.86
CA LYS A 13 19.23 21.95 0.59
C LYS A 13 19.36 20.46 0.91
N PRO A 14 20.16 20.07 1.93
CA PRO A 14 20.34 18.68 2.29
C PRO A 14 18.98 18.02 2.52
N THR A 15 18.81 16.83 1.96
CA THR A 15 17.63 15.99 2.18
C THR A 15 17.80 15.15 3.44
N LEU A 16 16.71 14.54 3.92
CA LEU A 16 16.78 13.56 5.01
C LEU A 16 17.72 12.39 4.65
N ASN A 17 17.68 11.92 3.40
CA ASN A 17 18.57 10.86 2.92
C ASN A 17 20.05 11.27 2.94
N ASP A 18 20.36 12.53 2.61
CA ASP A 18 21.74 13.04 2.71
C ASP A 18 22.21 13.07 4.18
N ALA A 19 21.32 13.45 5.10
CA ALA A 19 21.62 13.51 6.52
C ALA A 19 21.78 12.11 7.15
N ILE A 20 20.94 11.14 6.77
CA ILE A 20 21.08 9.71 7.13
C ILE A 20 22.43 9.20 6.65
N SER A 21 22.72 9.32 5.35
CA SER A 21 23.97 8.84 4.75
C SER A 21 25.20 9.46 5.43
N SER A 22 25.16 10.77 5.71
CA SER A 22 26.26 11.44 6.43
C SER A 22 26.42 10.94 7.87
N THR A 23 25.31 10.61 8.54
CA THR A 23 25.33 10.07 9.91
C THR A 23 25.90 8.66 9.93
N ASP A 24 25.55 7.82 8.96
CA ASP A 24 26.08 6.46 8.86
C ASP A 24 27.60 6.44 8.62
N VAL A 25 28.11 7.32 7.76
CA VAL A 25 29.56 7.50 7.58
C VAL A 25 30.25 7.90 8.89
N ARG A 26 29.59 8.69 9.74
CA ARG A 26 30.12 9.06 11.06
C ARG A 26 30.07 7.88 12.04
N VAL A 27 29.03 7.05 11.98
CA VAL A 27 28.93 5.79 12.74
C VAL A 27 30.12 4.90 12.39
N ASP A 28 30.36 4.64 11.09
CA ASP A 28 31.48 3.83 10.61
C ASP A 28 32.84 4.35 11.10
N ALA A 29 33.04 5.67 11.02
CA ALA A 29 34.26 6.31 11.48
C ALA A 29 34.48 6.13 12.99
N VAL A 30 33.41 6.15 13.80
CA VAL A 30 33.48 5.89 15.24
C VAL A 30 33.74 4.40 15.50
N GLU A 31 33.12 3.49 14.75
CA GLU A 31 33.38 2.05 14.87
C GLU A 31 34.84 1.68 14.60
N VAL A 32 35.46 2.30 13.60
CA VAL A 32 36.90 2.10 13.33
C VAL A 32 37.75 2.51 14.54
N LYS A 33 37.38 3.59 15.26
CA LYS A 33 38.08 4.00 16.49
C LYS A 33 37.86 2.99 17.62
N ILE A 34 36.63 2.48 17.78
CA ILE A 34 36.30 1.44 18.77
C ILE A 34 37.14 0.18 18.51
N LYS A 35 37.21 -0.30 17.26
CA LYS A 35 38.01 -1.47 16.87
C LYS A 35 39.50 -1.30 17.22
N LYS A 36 40.07 -0.12 17.02
CA LYS A 36 41.45 0.20 17.42
C LYS A 36 41.66 0.10 18.93
N LEU A 37 40.72 0.66 19.72
CA LEU A 37 40.77 0.61 21.18
C LEU A 37 40.61 -0.83 21.71
N ASP A 38 39.77 -1.64 21.06
CA ASP A 38 39.62 -3.07 21.40
C ASP A 38 40.91 -3.87 21.17
N ALA A 39 41.60 -3.60 20.07
CA ALA A 39 42.91 -4.21 19.81
C ALA A 39 43.94 -3.81 20.88
N GLU A 40 43.95 -2.54 21.32
CA GLU A 40 44.83 -2.08 22.40
C GLU A 40 44.45 -2.72 23.75
N LEU A 41 43.17 -2.80 24.09
CA LEU A 41 42.69 -3.47 25.30
C LEU A 41 43.06 -4.95 25.33
N THR A 42 43.00 -5.63 24.19
CA THR A 42 43.42 -7.03 24.07
C THR A 42 44.91 -7.19 24.40
N ARG A 43 45.76 -6.29 23.89
CA ARG A 43 47.20 -6.29 24.22
C ARG A 43 47.45 -6.06 25.71
N TYR A 44 46.76 -5.10 26.33
CA TYR A 44 46.88 -4.88 27.78
C TYR A 44 46.41 -6.08 28.58
N ARG A 45 45.28 -6.70 28.20
CA ARG A 45 44.76 -7.91 28.85
C ARG A 45 45.82 -9.03 28.83
N ASP A 46 46.42 -9.28 27.68
CA ASP A 46 47.40 -10.35 27.50
C ASP A 46 48.72 -10.05 28.22
N GLN A 47 49.14 -8.78 28.27
CA GLN A 47 50.26 -8.34 29.08
C GLN A 47 49.99 -8.56 30.57
N LEU A 48 48.84 -8.12 31.08
CA LEU A 48 48.45 -8.23 32.49
C LEU A 48 48.37 -9.67 32.98
N LYS A 49 47.94 -10.61 32.12
CA LYS A 49 47.92 -12.05 32.42
C LYS A 49 49.30 -12.62 32.71
N LYS A 50 50.35 -12.08 32.07
CA LYS A 50 51.74 -12.54 32.21
C LYS A 50 52.50 -11.83 33.33
N MET A 51 51.92 -10.79 33.92
CA MET A 51 52.56 -10.00 34.96
C MET A 51 52.27 -10.53 36.37
N ARG A 52 53.32 -10.59 37.19
CA ARG A 52 53.20 -10.79 38.64
C ARG A 52 52.56 -9.56 39.30
N GLU A 53 51.90 -9.77 40.43
CA GLU A 53 51.33 -8.69 41.22
C GLU A 53 52.41 -7.72 41.68
N GLY A 54 52.12 -6.42 41.59
CA GLY A 54 53.05 -5.37 41.98
C GLY A 54 52.79 -4.01 41.32
N PRO A 55 53.62 -2.99 41.63
CA PRO A 55 53.45 -1.63 41.12
C PRO A 55 53.44 -1.54 39.58
N ALA A 56 54.26 -2.34 38.90
CA ALA A 56 54.29 -2.40 37.45
C ALA A 56 52.96 -2.88 36.85
N LYS A 57 52.34 -3.92 37.43
CA LYS A 57 51.03 -4.44 36.97
C LYS A 57 49.92 -3.42 37.21
N LYS A 58 49.94 -2.73 38.36
CA LYS A 58 49.00 -1.63 38.66
C LYS A 58 49.09 -0.49 37.64
N ASN A 59 50.29 -0.11 37.21
CA ASN A 59 50.48 0.92 36.18
C ASN A 59 49.86 0.51 34.82
N VAL A 60 50.04 -0.75 34.41
CA VAL A 60 49.44 -1.27 33.17
C VAL A 60 47.92 -1.35 33.29
N GLN A 61 47.38 -1.74 34.45
CA GLN A 61 45.94 -1.71 34.71
C GLN A 61 45.36 -0.30 34.58
N GLN A 62 46.04 0.72 35.13
CA GLN A 62 45.59 2.11 34.99
C GLN A 62 45.58 2.59 33.53
N LYS A 63 46.57 2.20 32.72
CA LYS A 63 46.59 2.49 31.27
C LYS A 63 45.41 1.82 30.56
N ALA A 64 45.19 0.53 30.83
CA ALA A 64 44.05 -0.20 30.27
C ALA A 64 42.70 0.42 30.66
N LEU A 65 42.55 0.88 31.91
CA LEU A 65 41.34 1.57 32.36
C LEU A 65 41.09 2.89 31.62
N ARG A 66 42.14 3.65 31.27
CA ARG A 66 41.98 4.88 30.48
C ARG A 66 41.49 4.57 29.07
N VAL A 67 42.05 3.54 28.43
CA VAL A 67 41.61 3.08 27.10
C VAL A 67 40.18 2.55 27.14
N LEU A 68 39.81 1.81 28.19
CA LEU A 68 38.44 1.32 28.37
C LEU A 68 37.44 2.47 28.53
N LYS A 69 37.78 3.51 29.31
CA LYS A 69 36.96 4.71 29.42
C LYS A 69 36.80 5.42 28.08
N GLN A 70 37.88 5.55 27.32
CA GLN A 70 37.82 6.14 25.98
C GLN A 70 36.95 5.32 25.03
N LYS A 71 37.04 3.99 25.08
CA LYS A 71 36.19 3.10 24.29
C LYS A 71 34.71 3.32 24.64
N LYS A 72 34.38 3.34 25.92
CA LYS A 72 32.99 3.56 26.40
C LYS A 72 32.40 4.89 25.94
N LEU A 73 33.22 5.95 25.88
CA LEU A 73 32.80 7.25 25.33
C LEU A 73 32.44 7.15 23.83
N TYR A 74 33.27 6.43 23.05
CA TYR A 74 32.99 6.23 21.62
C TYR A 74 31.81 5.28 21.38
N GLU A 75 31.62 4.24 22.20
CA GLU A 75 30.43 3.39 22.16
C GLU A 75 29.16 4.24 22.38
N ALA A 76 29.13 5.07 23.41
CA ALA A 76 28.01 5.98 23.67
C ALA A 76 27.80 6.98 22.52
N GLN A 77 28.88 7.50 21.92
CA GLN A 77 28.78 8.38 20.74
C GLN A 77 28.15 7.65 19.55
N ARG A 78 28.58 6.41 19.27
CA ARG A 78 28.02 5.58 18.20
C ARG A 78 26.54 5.34 18.42
N ASP A 79 26.15 4.94 19.63
CA ASP A 79 24.74 4.63 19.96
C ASP A 79 23.85 5.86 19.77
N ASN A 80 24.33 7.04 20.19
CA ASN A 80 23.63 8.31 19.95
C ASN A 80 23.48 8.66 18.46
N LEU A 81 24.49 8.35 17.63
CA LEU A 81 24.42 8.57 16.18
C LEU A 81 23.46 7.58 15.51
N GLN A 82 23.49 6.31 15.91
CA GLN A 82 22.56 5.30 15.42
C GLN A 82 21.11 5.66 15.76
N GLN A 83 20.84 6.14 16.98
CA GLN A 83 19.51 6.63 17.34
C GLN A 83 19.08 7.84 16.48
N GLN A 84 19.99 8.75 16.15
CA GLN A 84 19.72 9.86 15.25
C GLN A 84 19.38 9.38 13.84
N SER A 85 20.15 8.42 13.31
CA SER A 85 19.90 7.82 11.99
C SER A 85 18.51 7.18 11.95
N PHE A 86 18.20 6.34 12.93
CA PHE A 86 16.89 5.70 13.06
C PHE A 86 15.73 6.71 13.14
N ASN A 87 15.87 7.78 13.93
CA ASN A 87 14.83 8.81 14.01
C ASN A 87 14.58 9.50 12.66
N MET A 88 15.64 9.72 11.87
CA MET A 88 15.53 10.28 10.52
C MET A 88 14.92 9.29 9.53
N GLU A 89 15.26 8.00 9.62
CA GLU A 89 14.63 6.94 8.81
C GLU A 89 13.12 6.86 9.09
N GLN A 90 12.71 6.93 10.35
CA GLN A 90 11.29 6.97 10.73
C GLN A 90 10.58 8.21 10.17
N ALA A 91 11.24 9.38 10.20
CA ALA A 91 10.71 10.60 9.60
C ALA A 91 10.61 10.49 8.07
N GLN A 92 11.57 9.82 7.43
CA GLN A 92 11.57 9.55 6.00
C GLN A 92 10.39 8.64 5.62
N MET A 93 10.19 7.52 6.33
CA MET A 93 9.04 6.62 6.13
C MET A 93 7.71 7.36 6.31
N THR A 94 7.61 8.21 7.34
CA THR A 94 6.40 9.03 7.56
C THR A 94 6.17 9.99 6.40
N THR A 95 7.22 10.63 5.90
CA THR A 95 7.14 11.55 4.75
C THR A 95 6.68 10.82 3.49
N ASP A 96 7.17 9.61 3.24
CA ASP A 96 6.80 8.80 2.08
C ASP A 96 5.35 8.31 2.18
N ASN A 97 4.89 7.90 3.38
CA ASN A 97 3.48 7.61 3.62
C ASN A 97 2.58 8.84 3.37
N LEU A 98 2.98 10.02 3.83
CA LEU A 98 2.23 11.26 3.56
C LEU A 98 2.18 11.59 2.07
N ARG A 99 3.25 11.35 1.31
CA ARG A 99 3.24 11.50 -0.16
C ARG A 99 2.22 10.57 -0.83
N ASN A 100 2.15 9.31 -0.39
CA ASN A 100 1.16 8.37 -0.92
C ASN A 100 -0.27 8.82 -0.59
N VAL A 101 -0.53 9.27 0.64
CA VAL A 101 -1.84 9.81 1.03
C VAL A 101 -2.21 11.03 0.18
N MET A 102 -1.28 11.96 -0.06
CA MET A 102 -1.54 13.11 -0.94
C MET A 102 -1.90 12.67 -2.36
N ALA A 103 -1.16 11.73 -2.94
CA ALA A 103 -1.47 11.20 -4.27
C ALA A 103 -2.86 10.56 -4.34
N THR A 104 -3.26 9.81 -3.31
CA THR A 104 -4.62 9.27 -3.19
C THR A 104 -5.67 10.38 -3.10
N VAL A 105 -5.43 11.40 -2.28
CA VAL A 105 -6.35 12.54 -2.15
C VAL A 105 -6.50 13.29 -3.48
N ASP A 106 -5.40 13.53 -4.21
CA ASP A 106 -5.44 14.18 -5.53
C ASP A 106 -6.22 13.34 -6.56
N ALA A 107 -6.05 12.02 -6.54
CA ALA A 107 -6.83 11.10 -7.37
C ALA A 107 -8.33 11.15 -7.02
N MET A 108 -8.68 11.15 -5.73
CA MET A 108 -10.06 11.28 -5.27
C MET A 108 -10.68 12.63 -5.64
N GLN A 109 -9.93 13.72 -5.55
CA GLN A 109 -10.40 15.04 -6.00
C GLN A 109 -10.68 15.06 -7.49
N THR A 110 -9.82 14.42 -8.29
CA THR A 110 -9.98 14.30 -9.74
C THR A 110 -11.23 13.46 -10.06
N ALA A 111 -11.39 12.31 -9.43
CA ALA A 111 -12.57 11.45 -9.58
C ALA A 111 -13.87 12.19 -9.18
N ASN A 112 -13.86 12.94 -8.08
CA ASN A 112 -15.01 13.72 -7.63
C ASN A 112 -15.38 14.85 -8.61
N LYS A 113 -14.39 15.52 -9.22
CA LYS A 113 -14.65 16.51 -10.28
C LYS A 113 -15.33 15.87 -11.49
N GLU A 114 -14.85 14.69 -11.92
CA GLU A 114 -15.44 13.97 -13.04
C GLU A 114 -16.85 13.47 -12.70
N MET A 115 -17.06 12.88 -11.52
CA MET A 115 -18.39 12.49 -11.04
C MET A 115 -19.36 13.67 -11.06
N LYS A 116 -18.95 14.85 -10.55
CA LYS A 116 -19.79 16.06 -10.59
C LYS A 116 -20.11 16.51 -12.02
N LYS A 117 -19.18 16.35 -12.96
CA LYS A 117 -19.40 16.69 -14.37
C LYS A 117 -20.40 15.72 -15.01
N GLN A 118 -20.23 14.41 -14.78
CA GLN A 118 -21.16 13.39 -15.27
C GLN A 118 -22.55 13.58 -14.67
N TYR A 119 -22.65 13.87 -13.37
CA TYR A 119 -23.93 14.13 -12.70
C TYR A 119 -24.67 15.34 -13.28
N LYS A 120 -23.96 16.39 -13.72
CA LYS A 120 -24.58 17.52 -14.44
C LYS A 120 -25.11 17.16 -15.83
N ASN A 121 -24.58 16.11 -16.44
CA ASN A 121 -25.02 15.62 -17.75
C ASN A 121 -26.15 14.59 -17.62
N VAL A 122 -26.42 14.08 -16.41
CA VAL A 122 -27.63 13.31 -16.12
C VAL A 122 -28.80 14.29 -16.12
N ASN A 123 -29.57 14.28 -17.20
CA ASN A 123 -30.78 15.09 -17.30
C ASN A 123 -31.90 14.37 -16.57
N LEU A 124 -32.22 14.81 -15.35
CA LEU A 124 -33.29 14.24 -14.52
C LEU A 124 -34.63 14.27 -15.27
N ASP A 125 -34.91 15.33 -16.02
CA ASP A 125 -36.14 15.44 -16.84
C ASP A 125 -36.26 14.31 -17.88
N LYS A 126 -35.13 13.81 -18.40
CA LYS A 126 -35.11 12.66 -19.32
C LYS A 126 -35.28 11.34 -18.61
N ILE A 127 -34.86 11.24 -17.34
CA ILE A 127 -35.08 10.04 -16.53
C ILE A 127 -36.55 9.96 -16.16
N ASP A 128 -37.15 11.08 -15.73
CA ASP A 128 -38.57 11.18 -15.42
C ASP A 128 -39.41 10.85 -16.67
N GLN A 129 -39.08 11.41 -17.84
CA GLN A 129 -39.74 11.03 -19.11
C GLN A 129 -39.59 9.56 -19.46
N LEU A 130 -38.42 8.96 -19.23
CA LEU A 130 -38.21 7.52 -19.46
C LEU A 130 -39.00 6.66 -18.48
N GLN A 131 -39.19 7.16 -17.26
CA GLN A 131 -39.96 6.48 -16.23
C GLN A 131 -41.46 6.54 -16.55
N ASP A 132 -41.95 7.71 -16.97
CA ASP A 132 -43.31 7.92 -17.47
C ASP A 132 -43.56 7.05 -18.72
N GLU A 133 -42.65 7.04 -19.71
CA GLU A 133 -42.76 6.17 -20.90
C GLU A 133 -42.73 4.67 -20.54
N MET A 134 -41.96 4.27 -19.52
CA MET A 134 -41.99 2.89 -19.02
C MET A 134 -43.29 2.55 -18.32
N GLU A 135 -43.88 3.49 -17.57
CA GLU A 135 -45.16 3.31 -16.91
C GLU A 135 -46.29 3.18 -17.95
N ASP A 136 -46.29 4.05 -18.97
CA ASP A 136 -47.19 3.99 -20.13
C ASP A 136 -47.03 2.66 -20.90
N LEU A 137 -45.79 2.17 -21.09
CA LEU A 137 -45.54 0.90 -21.76
C LEU A 137 -45.98 -0.31 -20.93
N MET A 138 -45.84 -0.26 -19.60
CA MET A 138 -46.36 -1.31 -18.72
C MET A 138 -47.89 -1.28 -18.67
N GLU A 139 -48.50 -0.10 -18.65
CA GLU A 139 -49.96 0.05 -18.70
C GLU A 139 -50.51 -0.44 -20.04
N ALA A 140 -49.87 -0.09 -21.16
CA ALA A 140 -50.21 -0.62 -22.48
C ALA A 140 -49.98 -2.14 -22.59
N ALA A 141 -48.92 -2.68 -21.99
CA ALA A 141 -48.69 -4.13 -21.95
C ALA A 141 -49.79 -4.84 -21.15
N ASN A 142 -50.22 -4.26 -20.02
CA ASN A 142 -51.34 -4.77 -19.23
C ASN A 142 -52.68 -4.64 -19.98
N GLU A 143 -52.92 -3.55 -20.71
CA GLU A 143 -54.11 -3.37 -21.54
C GLU A 143 -54.11 -4.30 -22.76
N VAL A 144 -52.95 -4.58 -23.35
CA VAL A 144 -52.78 -5.62 -24.38
C VAL A 144 -53.08 -6.99 -23.79
N GLN A 145 -52.58 -7.29 -22.59
CA GLN A 145 -52.87 -8.54 -21.90
C GLN A 145 -54.36 -8.67 -21.53
N GLU A 146 -55.01 -7.58 -21.11
CA GLU A 146 -56.45 -7.55 -20.81
C GLU A 146 -57.31 -7.60 -22.09
N SER A 147 -56.89 -6.97 -23.18
CA SER A 147 -57.62 -6.99 -24.46
C SER A 147 -57.44 -8.32 -25.22
N LEU A 148 -56.26 -8.95 -25.12
CA LEU A 148 -56.05 -10.33 -25.55
C LEU A 148 -56.88 -11.30 -24.69
N ALA A 149 -57.00 -11.06 -23.38
CA ALA A 149 -57.91 -11.82 -22.51
C ALA A 149 -59.39 -11.58 -22.86
N ARG A 150 -59.79 -10.37 -23.27
CA ARG A 150 -61.16 -10.05 -23.74
C ARG A 150 -61.48 -10.69 -25.10
N SER A 151 -60.50 -10.95 -25.95
CA SER A 151 -60.70 -11.64 -27.24
C SER A 151 -60.59 -13.16 -27.14
N TYR A 152 -60.10 -13.70 -26.03
CA TYR A 152 -60.16 -15.12 -25.73
C TYR A 152 -61.12 -15.37 -24.57
N ASN A 153 -62.39 -15.26 -24.92
CA ASN A 153 -63.43 -16.13 -24.35
C ASN A 153 -63.14 -17.58 -24.83
N LEU A 154 -61.98 -18.12 -24.43
CA LEU A 154 -61.65 -19.52 -24.61
C LEU A 154 -62.62 -20.31 -23.71
N PRO A 155 -63.21 -21.40 -24.21
CA PRO A 155 -64.25 -22.15 -23.49
C PRO A 155 -63.71 -22.64 -22.14
N ASP A 156 -64.56 -22.75 -21.12
CA ASP A 156 -64.23 -23.28 -19.79
C ASP A 156 -63.67 -24.74 -19.79
N ASP A 157 -63.43 -25.35 -20.96
CA ASP A 157 -63.05 -26.75 -21.13
C ASP A 157 -61.73 -26.92 -21.92
N VAL A 158 -60.64 -26.32 -21.44
CA VAL A 158 -59.30 -26.86 -21.73
C VAL A 158 -59.01 -27.93 -20.69
N ASP A 159 -59.09 -29.20 -21.08
CA ASP A 159 -58.86 -30.32 -20.17
C ASP A 159 -57.38 -30.39 -19.80
N VAL A 160 -57.08 -30.20 -18.52
CA VAL A 160 -55.72 -30.05 -17.98
C VAL A 160 -54.90 -31.32 -18.21
N ASP A 161 -55.58 -32.47 -18.32
CA ASP A 161 -54.96 -33.78 -18.50
C ASP A 161 -54.31 -33.95 -19.89
N ASP A 162 -54.85 -33.31 -20.93
CA ASP A 162 -54.29 -33.38 -22.29
C ASP A 162 -53.01 -32.52 -22.42
N LEU A 163 -52.95 -31.42 -21.66
CA LEU A 163 -51.80 -30.52 -21.58
C LEU A 163 -50.63 -31.14 -20.79
N GLU A 164 -50.93 -31.91 -19.75
CA GLU A 164 -49.90 -32.62 -18.96
C GLU A 164 -49.26 -33.75 -19.79
N ALA A 165 -50.05 -34.44 -20.61
CA ALA A 165 -49.57 -35.48 -21.51
C ALA A 165 -48.66 -34.94 -22.64
N GLU A 166 -48.97 -33.76 -23.20
CA GLU A 166 -48.09 -33.10 -24.17
C GLU A 166 -46.80 -32.56 -23.51
N LEU A 167 -46.87 -32.09 -22.27
CA LEU A 167 -45.71 -31.58 -21.54
C LEU A 167 -44.70 -32.69 -21.21
N ASP A 168 -45.20 -33.86 -20.77
CA ASP A 168 -44.35 -35.03 -20.51
C ASP A 168 -43.66 -35.51 -21.80
N ALA A 169 -44.36 -35.53 -22.93
CA ALA A 169 -43.77 -35.90 -24.22
C ALA A 169 -42.65 -34.94 -24.68
N LEU A 170 -42.75 -33.65 -24.34
CA LEU A 170 -41.72 -32.65 -24.66
C LEU A 170 -40.47 -32.77 -23.76
N GLY A 171 -40.67 -33.18 -22.51
CA GLY A 171 -39.57 -33.44 -21.55
C GLY A 171 -38.69 -34.61 -22.00
N ASP A 172 -39.32 -35.69 -22.49
CA ASP A 172 -38.61 -36.86 -23.02
C ASP A 172 -37.81 -36.55 -24.29
N GLU A 173 -38.19 -35.53 -25.09
CA GLU A 173 -37.45 -35.16 -26.31
C GLU A 173 -36.20 -34.30 -26.00
N LEU A 174 -36.22 -33.51 -24.92
CA LEU A 174 -35.08 -32.70 -24.45
C LEU A 174 -34.01 -33.52 -23.73
N GLU A 175 -34.38 -34.60 -23.04
CA GLU A 175 -33.44 -35.47 -22.32
C GLU A 175 -32.53 -36.31 -23.27
N PHE A 176 -32.91 -36.45 -24.54
CA PHE A 176 -32.10 -37.12 -25.57
C PHE A 176 -31.07 -36.21 -26.27
N GLU A 177 -31.10 -34.87 -26.07
CA GLU A 177 -30.11 -33.95 -26.64
C GLU A 177 -28.94 -33.59 -25.69
N GLU A 178 -29.02 -33.92 -24.38
CA GLU A 178 -27.95 -33.60 -23.41
C GLU A 178 -26.72 -34.54 -23.45
N GLU A 179 -26.77 -35.69 -24.16
CA GLU A 179 -25.60 -36.58 -24.29
C GLU A 179 -24.55 -36.12 -25.32
N ASP A 180 -24.77 -35.01 -26.04
CA ASP A 180 -23.91 -34.57 -27.16
C ASP A 180 -23.39 -33.12 -27.02
N VAL A 181 -22.99 -32.69 -25.81
CA VAL A 181 -22.29 -31.41 -25.61
C VAL A 181 -20.76 -31.60 -25.57
N PRO A 182 -20.00 -31.10 -26.56
CA PRO A 182 -18.58 -31.42 -26.71
C PRO A 182 -17.67 -30.88 -25.60
N SER A 183 -16.66 -31.68 -25.25
CA SER A 183 -15.66 -31.54 -24.18
C SER A 183 -14.83 -30.23 -24.10
N TYR A 184 -15.08 -29.19 -24.89
CA TYR A 184 -14.35 -27.91 -24.79
C TYR A 184 -15.07 -26.82 -23.98
N LEU A 185 -16.17 -27.15 -23.30
CA LEU A 185 -16.87 -26.27 -22.35
C LEU A 185 -16.80 -26.77 -20.89
N GLN A 186 -15.80 -27.61 -20.56
CA GLN A 186 -15.35 -27.86 -19.18
C GLN A 186 -14.11 -27.03 -18.84
#